data_AF-A0A9P1M9V1-F1
#
_entry.id   AF-A0A9P1M9V1-F1
#
_cell.length_a   1.000
_cell.length_b   1.000
_cell.length_c   1.000
_cell.angle_alpha   90.00
_cell.angle_beta   90.00
_cell.angle_gamma   90.00
#
_symmetry.space_group_name_H-M   'P 1'
#
loop_
_entity.id
_entity.type
_entity.pdbx_description
1 polymer ?
#
loop_
_entity_poly.entity_id
_entity_poly.type
_entity_poly.pdbx_seq_one_letter_code
_entity_poly.pdbx_strand_id
1 'polypeptide(L)'
;MRVSSIVDPGIVGTPHLHQIVGGNGFDPLMDPDQDPAERSSCTTCTFIDDFSNYWTAVMFFRARNGTYKRVRQFGAVFHEAARGGGMTIYYFPPESAADDSIKITAFPQGFRMRTGDPGARTAEASERGIWYTCMENESTRTRNQSRTFPDHACPFGVLTTIWFPPCWDGVNLDSSDHYSHVAWPADGDPMDGTACPETHPVLIPQIVLETVWDTAPFNSADLWPEDGSQPFVWSFGDDVGYGHHADYVFGWRGDSLQKAMDERDCGDQMCGLPVQDIPTANECEGCLFFPKRWMTG
;
A
#
# COMPACT_ATOMS: atom_id res chain seq x y z
N MET A 1 6.66 2.65 -11.85
CA MET A 1 7.06 1.77 -12.97
C MET A 1 5.87 0.96 -13.45
N ARG A 2 5.89 0.39 -14.67
CA ARG A 2 4.84 -0.55 -15.12
C ARG A 2 5.26 -1.97 -14.80
N VAL A 3 5.17 -2.36 -13.53
CA VAL A 3 5.51 -3.72 -13.08
C VAL A 3 4.58 -4.07 -11.93
N SER A 4 4.04 -5.28 -11.96
CA SER A 4 3.32 -5.94 -10.87
C SER A 4 3.93 -7.32 -10.72
N SER A 5 4.96 -7.44 -9.90
CA SER A 5 5.79 -8.66 -9.84
C SER A 5 5.06 -9.87 -9.25
N ILE A 6 3.95 -9.62 -8.57
CA ILE A 6 3.06 -10.66 -8.06
C ILE A 6 2.11 -11.12 -9.17
N VAL A 7 1.38 -10.19 -9.80
CA VAL A 7 0.33 -10.53 -10.80
C VAL A 7 0.91 -10.92 -12.16
N ASP A 8 1.98 -10.27 -12.58
CA ASP A 8 2.64 -10.46 -13.87
C ASP A 8 4.17 -10.70 -13.68
N PRO A 9 4.58 -11.84 -13.08
CA PRO A 9 5.98 -12.07 -12.73
C PRO A 9 6.90 -12.05 -13.95
N GLY A 10 7.98 -11.27 -13.86
CA GLY A 10 8.98 -11.11 -14.91
C GLY A 10 8.58 -10.16 -16.04
N ILE A 11 7.36 -9.60 -16.02
CA ILE A 11 6.89 -8.69 -17.08
C ILE A 11 7.27 -7.24 -16.75
N VAL A 12 7.99 -6.64 -17.69
CA VAL A 12 8.27 -5.19 -17.70
C VAL A 12 7.30 -4.55 -18.68
N GLY A 13 6.50 -3.60 -18.21
CA GLY A 13 5.41 -3.02 -19.00
C GLY A 13 4.04 -3.62 -18.70
N THR A 14 3.76 -3.96 -17.44
CA THR A 14 2.44 -4.42 -17.00
C THR A 14 1.33 -3.40 -17.33
N PRO A 15 0.04 -3.80 -17.30
CA PRO A 15 -1.06 -3.01 -17.84
C PRO A 15 -1.14 -1.57 -17.31
N HIS A 16 -0.63 -1.32 -16.10
CA HIS A 16 -0.69 -0.01 -15.45
C HIS A 16 0.56 0.37 -14.67
N LEU A 17 0.57 1.60 -14.14
CA LEU A 17 1.72 2.18 -13.44
C LEU A 17 1.55 2.05 -11.93
N HIS A 18 2.56 1.50 -11.29
CA HIS A 18 2.67 1.43 -9.85
C HIS A 18 3.70 2.42 -9.31
N GLN A 19 3.41 2.94 -8.13
CA GLN A 19 4.41 3.48 -7.21
C GLN A 19 4.89 2.35 -6.30
N ILE A 20 6.19 2.28 -6.01
CA ILE A 20 6.79 1.20 -5.22
C ILE A 20 7.65 1.84 -4.15
N VAL A 21 7.56 1.32 -2.93
CA VAL A 21 8.39 1.69 -1.78
C VAL A 21 8.92 0.42 -1.11
N GLY A 22 10.00 0.55 -0.35
CA GLY A 22 10.61 -0.53 0.42
C GLY A 22 12.05 -0.85 0.04
N GLY A 23 12.42 -2.13 0.16
CA GLY A 23 13.78 -2.62 -0.14
C GLY A 23 14.18 -2.44 -1.62
N ASN A 24 15.45 -2.10 -1.87
CA ASN A 24 15.98 -1.96 -3.23
C ASN A 24 16.23 -3.29 -3.96
N GLY A 25 15.97 -4.43 -3.32
CA GLY A 25 16.00 -5.77 -3.92
C GLY A 25 14.82 -6.06 -4.86
N PHE A 26 13.89 -5.10 -5.04
CA PHE A 26 12.74 -5.24 -5.92
C PHE A 26 13.15 -5.56 -7.37
N ASP A 27 12.53 -6.58 -7.94
CA ASP A 27 12.66 -6.90 -9.36
C ASP A 27 11.32 -7.37 -9.94
N PRO A 28 11.15 -7.43 -11.28
CA PRO A 28 9.88 -7.83 -11.89
C PRO A 28 9.40 -9.26 -11.58
N LEU A 29 10.28 -10.17 -11.20
CA LEU A 29 9.95 -11.57 -10.88
C LEU A 29 9.55 -11.74 -9.40
N MET A 30 10.25 -11.06 -8.47
CA MET A 30 10.10 -11.26 -7.02
C MET A 30 10.01 -12.76 -6.65
N ASP A 31 11.03 -13.53 -7.01
CA ASP A 31 11.10 -14.98 -6.78
C ASP A 31 10.85 -15.33 -5.30
N PRO A 32 9.84 -16.16 -4.95
CA PRO A 32 9.55 -16.54 -3.56
C PRO A 32 10.68 -17.26 -2.84
N ASP A 33 11.58 -17.92 -3.57
CA ASP A 33 12.75 -18.58 -2.98
C ASP A 33 13.87 -17.60 -2.61
N GLN A 34 13.72 -16.32 -2.97
CA GLN A 34 14.68 -15.27 -2.75
C GLN A 34 14.14 -14.23 -1.75
N ASP A 35 14.71 -14.21 -0.54
CA ASP A 35 14.30 -13.27 0.50
C ASP A 35 14.64 -11.81 0.11
N PRO A 36 13.65 -10.90 0.03
CA PRO A 36 13.91 -9.48 -0.20
C PRO A 36 14.82 -8.85 0.86
N ALA A 37 14.81 -9.35 2.10
CA ALA A 37 15.68 -8.88 3.19
C ALA A 37 17.17 -9.14 2.94
N GLU A 38 17.48 -10.25 2.26
CA GLU A 38 18.85 -10.64 1.94
C GLU A 38 19.34 -10.04 0.61
N ARG A 39 18.40 -9.68 -0.27
CA ARG A 39 18.70 -9.10 -1.58
C ARG A 39 18.82 -7.59 -1.57
N SER A 40 18.30 -6.95 -0.53
CA SER A 40 18.29 -5.50 -0.40
C SER A 40 19.49 -5.01 0.41
N SER A 41 20.15 -3.96 -0.07
CA SER A 41 21.22 -3.26 0.65
C SER A 41 20.73 -2.01 1.37
N CYS A 42 19.54 -1.52 1.03
CA CYS A 42 18.88 -0.38 1.65
C CYS A 42 17.35 -0.50 1.50
N THR A 43 16.60 0.32 2.24
CA THR A 43 15.15 0.44 2.14
C THR A 43 14.73 1.91 2.20
N THR A 44 13.63 2.25 1.54
CA THR A 44 13.00 3.58 1.67
C THR A 44 12.11 3.70 2.92
N CYS A 45 11.93 2.62 3.70
CA CYS A 45 11.17 2.60 4.95
C CYS A 45 11.97 3.17 6.13
N THR A 46 11.26 3.67 7.16
CA THR A 46 11.89 4.21 8.38
C THR A 46 12.58 3.13 9.21
N PHE A 47 11.99 1.93 9.33
CA PHE A 47 12.64 0.80 10.00
C PHE A 47 13.70 0.18 9.09
N ILE A 48 14.95 0.11 9.55
CA ILE A 48 16.07 -0.35 8.72
C ILE A 48 16.08 -1.87 8.48
N ASP A 49 15.23 -2.61 9.19
CA ASP A 49 15.05 -4.04 9.02
C ASP A 49 13.82 -4.37 8.16
N ASP A 50 13.04 -3.38 7.72
CA ASP A 50 11.94 -3.57 6.78
C ASP A 50 12.40 -3.39 5.32
N PHE A 51 12.74 -4.50 4.66
CA PHE A 51 13.02 -4.54 3.22
C PHE A 51 11.86 -5.11 2.41
N SER A 52 10.66 -5.19 3.02
CA SER A 52 9.45 -5.57 2.32
C SER A 52 9.20 -4.61 1.15
N ASN A 53 8.44 -5.05 0.16
CA ASN A 53 8.04 -4.20 -0.95
C ASN A 53 6.53 -4.00 -0.96
N TYR A 54 6.13 -2.75 -1.19
CA TYR A 54 4.73 -2.33 -1.22
C TYR A 54 4.49 -1.52 -2.48
N TRP A 55 3.38 -1.76 -3.16
CA TRP A 55 3.04 -0.96 -4.30
C TRP A 55 1.54 -0.79 -4.51
N THR A 56 1.19 0.38 -5.07
CA THR A 56 -0.19 0.76 -5.39
C THR A 56 -0.22 1.46 -6.75
N ALA A 57 -1.42 1.53 -7.35
CA ALA A 57 -1.60 2.23 -8.61
C ALA A 57 -1.33 3.74 -8.50
N VAL A 58 -0.86 4.35 -9.58
CA VAL A 58 -0.64 5.81 -9.68
C VAL A 58 -1.93 6.54 -10.08
N MET A 59 -2.24 7.65 -9.39
CA MET A 59 -3.34 8.55 -9.74
C MET A 59 -2.93 9.55 -10.82
N PHE A 60 -3.85 9.80 -11.76
CA PHE A 60 -3.75 10.83 -12.77
C PHE A 60 -4.93 11.80 -12.66
N PHE A 61 -4.69 13.04 -13.05
CA PHE A 61 -5.70 14.05 -13.33
C PHE A 61 -5.91 14.09 -14.86
N ARG A 62 -7.15 13.90 -15.31
CA ARG A 62 -7.57 14.03 -16.69
C ARG A 62 -8.07 15.45 -16.93
N ALA A 63 -7.28 16.25 -17.65
CA ALA A 63 -7.64 17.62 -18.00
C ALA A 63 -8.73 17.65 -19.09
N ARG A 64 -9.49 18.76 -19.17
CA ARG A 64 -10.53 19.00 -20.21
C ARG A 64 -10.07 18.73 -21.64
N ASN A 65 -8.80 19.03 -21.93
CA ASN A 65 -8.21 18.81 -23.27
C ASN A 65 -7.85 17.33 -23.54
N GLY A 66 -8.23 16.40 -22.66
CA GLY A 66 -7.97 14.96 -22.77
C GLY A 66 -6.56 14.53 -22.34
N THR A 67 -5.69 15.46 -21.93
CA THR A 67 -4.34 15.12 -21.45
C THR A 67 -4.36 14.65 -20.00
N TYR A 68 -3.42 13.76 -19.67
CA TYR A 68 -3.27 13.21 -18.32
C TYR A 68 -2.05 13.82 -17.65
N LYS A 69 -2.22 14.25 -16.40
CA LYS A 69 -1.14 14.71 -15.53
C LYS A 69 -1.02 13.77 -14.35
N ARG A 70 0.18 13.23 -14.11
CA ARG A 70 0.42 12.42 -12.92
C ARG A 70 0.22 13.29 -11.68
N VAL A 71 -0.61 12.83 -10.75
CA VAL A 71 -0.79 13.50 -9.46
C VAL A 71 0.43 13.19 -8.59
N ARG A 72 1.02 14.23 -8.01
CA ARG A 72 2.16 14.08 -7.10
C ARG A 72 1.66 13.61 -5.74
N GLN A 73 2.59 13.18 -4.90
CA GLN A 73 2.30 12.77 -3.54
C GLN A 73 2.98 13.73 -2.58
N PHE A 74 2.37 13.95 -1.43
CA PHE A 74 3.07 14.56 -0.32
C PHE A 74 3.93 13.52 0.40
N GLY A 75 4.98 13.98 1.08
CA GLY A 75 5.52 13.21 2.19
C GLY A 75 4.48 13.19 3.31
N ALA A 76 4.43 12.11 4.08
CA ALA A 76 3.54 12.04 5.23
C ALA A 76 3.96 13.07 6.30
N VAL A 77 3.08 13.33 7.26
CA VAL A 77 3.41 14.12 8.46
C VAL A 77 4.61 13.48 9.14
N PHE A 78 5.59 14.30 9.55
CA PHE A 78 6.91 13.88 10.07
C PHE A 78 7.87 13.24 9.05
N HIS A 79 7.43 13.09 7.80
CA HIS A 79 8.19 12.52 6.69
C HIS A 79 8.17 13.43 5.45
N GLU A 80 7.99 14.74 5.63
CA GLU A 80 7.81 15.74 4.56
C GLU A 80 9.05 15.87 3.66
N ALA A 81 10.21 15.46 4.18
CA ALA A 81 11.47 15.41 3.43
C ALA A 81 11.53 14.23 2.44
N ALA A 82 10.52 13.35 2.38
CA ALA A 82 10.49 12.23 1.46
C ALA A 82 10.48 12.71 0.00
N ARG A 83 11.49 12.32 -0.77
CA ARG A 83 11.67 12.79 -2.15
C ARG A 83 10.60 12.22 -3.06
N GLY A 84 9.84 13.10 -3.72
CA GLY A 84 8.76 12.70 -4.61
C GLY A 84 7.46 12.33 -3.90
N GLY A 85 7.40 12.56 -2.58
CA GLY A 85 6.33 12.11 -1.70
C GLY A 85 6.55 10.68 -1.23
N GLY A 86 5.47 9.99 -0.88
CA GLY A 86 5.55 8.57 -0.59
C GLY A 86 4.28 8.00 -0.02
N MET A 87 4.46 6.87 0.66
CA MET A 87 3.41 6.09 1.28
C MET A 87 3.78 5.89 2.75
N THR A 88 2.80 6.02 3.63
CA THR A 88 2.96 5.60 5.02
C THR A 88 2.49 4.17 5.15
N ILE A 89 3.32 3.32 5.75
CA ILE A 89 3.03 1.91 5.98
C ILE A 89 2.85 1.74 7.48
N TYR A 90 1.68 1.26 7.86
CA TYR A 90 1.38 0.91 9.24
C TYR A 90 1.29 -0.60 9.36
N TYR A 91 1.80 -1.10 10.48
CA TYR A 91 1.58 -2.44 10.97
C TYR A 91 0.86 -2.29 12.30
N PHE A 92 -0.47 -2.43 12.28
CA PHE A 92 -1.24 -2.30 13.52
C PHE A 92 -1.12 -3.58 14.35
N PRO A 93 -0.70 -3.46 15.63
CA PRO A 93 -1.03 -4.49 16.61
C PRO A 93 -2.55 -4.43 16.90
N PRO A 94 -3.16 -5.47 17.50
CA PRO A 94 -4.57 -5.40 17.88
C PRO A 94 -4.71 -4.29 18.94
N GLU A 95 -5.75 -3.45 18.88
CA GLU A 95 -5.97 -2.41 19.90
C GLU A 95 -6.10 -3.02 21.31
N SER A 96 -6.52 -4.29 21.40
CA SER A 96 -6.51 -5.07 22.63
C SER A 96 -5.11 -5.59 23.00
N ALA A 97 -4.11 -4.72 23.01
CA ALA A 97 -2.87 -4.95 23.77
C ALA A 97 -3.14 -5.28 25.26
N ALA A 98 -4.39 -5.12 25.72
CA ALA A 98 -4.90 -5.53 27.02
C ALA A 98 -5.38 -7.00 27.12
N ASP A 99 -5.51 -7.74 26.01
CA ASP A 99 -5.84 -9.17 26.02
C ASP A 99 -4.63 -10.00 25.59
N ASP A 100 -3.90 -10.51 26.59
CA ASP A 100 -2.73 -11.39 26.43
C ASP A 100 -3.04 -12.69 25.66
N SER A 101 -4.32 -13.01 25.42
CA SER A 101 -4.71 -14.18 24.63
C SER A 101 -4.60 -13.97 23.13
N ILE A 102 -4.53 -12.71 22.65
CA ILE A 102 -4.40 -12.41 21.22
C ILE A 102 -2.93 -12.49 20.79
N LYS A 103 -2.63 -13.52 19.99
CA LYS A 103 -1.31 -13.75 19.41
C LYS A 103 -1.27 -13.34 17.94
N ILE A 104 -0.47 -12.33 17.63
CA ILE A 104 -0.10 -12.00 16.24
C ILE A 104 1.10 -12.84 15.82
N THR A 105 1.00 -13.45 14.64
CA THR A 105 2.09 -14.16 13.99
C THR A 105 2.62 -13.32 12.84
N ALA A 106 3.89 -12.91 12.91
CA ALA A 106 4.55 -12.20 11.81
C ALA A 106 4.60 -13.09 10.56
N PHE A 107 4.69 -12.43 9.40
CA PHE A 107 4.71 -13.12 8.11
C PHE A 107 5.96 -14.02 7.98
N PRO A 108 5.81 -15.25 7.45
CA PRO A 108 6.95 -16.08 7.07
C PRO A 108 7.67 -15.58 5.80
N GLN A 109 8.93 -15.97 5.62
CA GLN A 109 9.67 -15.71 4.37
C GLN A 109 8.88 -16.22 3.15
N GLY A 110 8.87 -15.42 2.08
CA GLY A 110 8.16 -15.75 0.84
C GLY A 110 6.69 -15.34 0.84
N PHE A 111 6.14 -14.95 2.02
CA PHE A 111 4.77 -14.48 2.14
C PHE A 111 4.53 -13.26 1.25
N ARG A 112 3.42 -13.29 0.52
CA ARG A 112 2.99 -12.20 -0.34
C ARG A 112 1.48 -12.19 -0.44
N MET A 113 0.92 -10.99 -0.54
CA MET A 113 -0.52 -10.83 -0.70
C MET A 113 -0.85 -9.57 -1.47
N ARG A 114 -2.05 -9.56 -2.04
CA ARG A 114 -2.69 -8.36 -2.57
C ARG A 114 -3.93 -8.02 -1.76
N THR A 115 -4.45 -6.82 -1.98
CA THR A 115 -5.80 -6.42 -1.56
C THR A 115 -6.40 -5.53 -2.64
N GLY A 116 -7.72 -5.50 -2.78
CA GLY A 116 -8.37 -4.74 -3.83
C GLY A 116 -8.41 -5.41 -5.20
N ASP A 117 -9.33 -4.92 -6.04
CA ASP A 117 -9.55 -5.42 -7.39
C ASP A 117 -9.54 -4.28 -8.44
N PRO A 118 -8.52 -4.18 -9.32
CA PRO A 118 -8.47 -3.19 -10.41
C PRO A 118 -9.59 -3.32 -11.43
N GLY A 119 -10.34 -4.43 -11.44
CA GLY A 119 -11.54 -4.64 -12.23
C GLY A 119 -12.81 -4.02 -11.65
N ALA A 120 -12.84 -3.67 -10.35
CA ALA A 120 -14.06 -3.20 -9.70
C ALA A 120 -14.50 -1.82 -10.21
N ARG A 121 -15.79 -1.70 -10.56
CA ARG A 121 -16.42 -0.45 -11.05
C ARG A 121 -17.73 -0.11 -10.35
N THR A 122 -18.17 -0.93 -9.40
CA THR A 122 -19.38 -0.70 -8.59
C THR A 122 -19.08 -0.92 -7.12
N ALA A 123 -19.98 -0.46 -6.24
CA ALA A 123 -19.84 -0.65 -4.81
C ALA A 123 -19.82 -2.13 -4.41
N GLU A 124 -20.63 -2.96 -5.08
CA GLU A 124 -20.75 -4.40 -4.80
C GLU A 124 -19.50 -5.18 -5.19
N ALA A 125 -18.77 -4.71 -6.21
CA ALA A 125 -17.51 -5.29 -6.66
C ALA A 125 -16.30 -4.77 -5.88
N SER A 126 -16.46 -3.67 -5.12
CA SER A 126 -15.34 -3.03 -4.41
C SER A 126 -14.96 -3.81 -3.16
N GLU A 127 -13.69 -4.21 -3.09
CA GLU A 127 -13.13 -4.92 -1.94
C GLU A 127 -13.11 -4.08 -0.67
N ARG A 128 -13.12 -4.76 0.47
CA ARG A 128 -13.09 -4.13 1.80
C ARG A 128 -11.76 -3.40 2.02
N GLY A 129 -11.78 -2.37 2.88
CA GLY A 129 -10.54 -1.70 3.30
C GLY A 129 -9.99 -0.64 2.35
N ILE A 130 -10.73 -0.23 1.31
CA ILE A 130 -10.30 0.87 0.42
C ILE A 130 -11.14 2.12 0.71
N TRP A 131 -10.46 3.20 1.07
CA TRP A 131 -11.08 4.47 1.42
C TRP A 131 -10.37 5.66 0.78
N TYR A 132 -11.16 6.68 0.47
CA TYR A 132 -10.70 8.00 0.06
C TYR A 132 -11.15 9.00 1.10
N THR A 133 -10.26 9.90 1.50
CA THR A 133 -10.57 11.03 2.38
C THR A 133 -10.31 12.31 1.60
N CYS A 134 -11.35 13.12 1.41
CA CYS A 134 -11.19 14.46 0.85
C CYS A 134 -10.65 15.39 1.94
N MET A 135 -9.36 15.73 1.86
CA MET A 135 -8.67 16.46 2.92
C MET A 135 -8.88 17.97 2.77
N GLU A 136 -9.44 18.59 3.80
CA GLU A 136 -9.54 20.05 3.92
C GLU A 136 -8.22 20.69 4.38
N ASN A 137 -7.45 19.96 5.19
CA ASN A 137 -6.12 20.27 5.66
C ASN A 137 -5.41 18.96 6.07
N GLU A 138 -4.15 19.03 6.45
CA GLU A 138 -3.32 17.86 6.80
C GLU A 138 -3.91 16.96 7.92
N SER A 139 -4.70 17.54 8.84
CA SER A 139 -5.32 16.80 9.96
C SER A 139 -6.65 16.12 9.60
N THR A 140 -7.24 16.42 8.43
CA THR A 140 -8.49 15.81 7.99
C THR A 140 -8.21 14.41 7.41
N ARG A 141 -8.11 13.39 8.28
CA ARG A 141 -7.79 12.01 7.85
C ARG A 141 -8.99 11.04 7.91
N THR A 142 -9.92 11.27 8.84
CA THR A 142 -11.02 10.33 9.13
C THR A 142 -12.42 10.89 8.82
N ARG A 143 -12.53 12.17 8.46
CA ARG A 143 -13.79 12.81 8.06
C ARG A 143 -13.89 12.88 6.55
N ASN A 144 -15.11 12.99 6.00
CA ASN A 144 -15.35 13.10 4.55
C ASN A 144 -14.80 11.88 3.77
N GLN A 145 -15.02 10.68 4.32
CA GLN A 145 -14.61 9.43 3.70
C GLN A 145 -15.60 8.97 2.62
N SER A 146 -15.07 8.43 1.54
CA SER A 146 -15.81 7.80 0.45
C SER A 146 -15.12 6.52 -0.03
N ARG A 147 -15.86 5.72 -0.80
CA ARG A 147 -15.38 4.49 -1.45
C ARG A 147 -14.92 4.73 -2.91
N THR A 148 -15.05 5.96 -3.37
CA THR A 148 -14.79 6.42 -4.73
C THR A 148 -13.98 7.71 -4.69
N PHE A 149 -13.48 8.16 -5.85
CA PHE A 149 -12.90 9.49 -5.95
C PHE A 149 -13.88 10.56 -5.43
N PRO A 150 -13.38 11.61 -4.74
CA PRO A 150 -14.21 12.75 -4.36
C PRO A 150 -14.85 13.42 -5.58
N ASP A 151 -16.13 13.75 -5.48
CA ASP A 151 -16.92 14.42 -6.52
C ASP A 151 -16.77 15.95 -6.51
N HIS A 152 -15.90 16.47 -5.63
CA HIS A 152 -15.60 17.88 -5.49
C HIS A 152 -14.12 18.10 -5.16
N ALA A 153 -13.66 19.33 -5.32
CA ALA A 153 -12.29 19.71 -5.05
C ALA A 153 -11.95 19.55 -3.56
N CYS A 154 -10.81 18.91 -3.28
CA CYS A 154 -10.28 18.72 -1.93
C CYS A 154 -9.19 19.77 -1.66
N PRO A 155 -9.43 20.75 -0.75
CA PRO A 155 -8.55 21.90 -0.58
C PRO A 155 -7.08 21.57 -0.37
N PHE A 156 -6.78 20.49 0.37
CA PHE A 156 -5.41 20.05 0.64
C PHE A 156 -4.97 18.93 -0.30
N GLY A 157 -5.79 17.89 -0.44
CA GLY A 157 -5.41 16.68 -1.17
C GLY A 157 -6.43 15.57 -1.02
N VAL A 158 -6.15 14.44 -1.66
CA VAL A 158 -6.92 13.20 -1.45
C VAL A 158 -6.03 12.21 -0.73
N LEU A 159 -6.44 11.74 0.43
CA LEU A 159 -5.80 10.61 1.11
C LEU A 159 -6.46 9.32 0.64
N THR A 160 -5.68 8.36 0.17
CA THR A 160 -6.13 6.98 -0.03
C THR A 160 -5.58 6.10 1.07
N THR A 161 -6.47 5.36 1.73
CA THR A 161 -6.13 4.39 2.77
C THR A 161 -6.54 3.00 2.28
N ILE A 162 -5.59 2.07 2.26
CA ILE A 162 -5.79 0.69 1.79
C ILE A 162 -5.38 -0.27 2.89
N TRP A 163 -6.30 -1.14 3.28
CA TRP A 163 -6.10 -2.12 4.34
C TRP A 163 -5.96 -3.51 3.74
N PHE A 164 -5.04 -4.30 4.29
CA PHE A 164 -4.89 -5.71 3.94
C PHE A 164 -5.72 -6.60 4.87
N PRO A 165 -6.22 -7.75 4.38
CA PRO A 165 -6.90 -8.72 5.22
C PRO A 165 -5.91 -9.28 6.26
N PRO A 166 -6.26 -9.30 7.57
CA PRO A 166 -5.31 -9.64 8.63
C PRO A 166 -5.49 -11.07 9.17
N CYS A 167 -6.24 -11.93 8.48
CA CYS A 167 -6.38 -13.34 8.83
C CYS A 167 -5.73 -14.21 7.76
N TRP A 168 -4.89 -15.16 8.15
CA TRP A 168 -4.15 -16.06 7.28
C TRP A 168 -4.59 -17.52 7.50
N ASP A 169 -4.60 -18.33 6.44
CA ASP A 169 -4.91 -19.77 6.50
C ASP A 169 -3.91 -20.60 7.31
N GLY A 170 -2.74 -20.04 7.62
CA GLY A 170 -1.70 -20.69 8.42
C GLY A 170 -0.87 -21.71 7.63
N VAL A 171 -1.08 -21.82 6.31
CA VAL A 171 -0.48 -22.85 5.46
C VAL A 171 0.19 -22.25 4.24
N ASN A 172 -0.53 -21.43 3.46
CA ASN A 172 -0.08 -20.98 2.16
C ASN A 172 0.60 -19.62 2.24
N LEU A 173 1.86 -19.53 1.83
CA LEU A 173 2.61 -18.26 1.74
C LEU A 173 2.07 -17.33 0.64
N ASP A 174 1.36 -17.92 -0.32
CA ASP A 174 0.74 -17.26 -1.45
C ASP A 174 -0.39 -18.15 -2.01
N SER A 175 -1.32 -17.54 -2.74
CA SER A 175 -2.34 -18.24 -3.52
C SER A 175 -2.25 -17.83 -4.99
N SER A 176 -2.85 -18.57 -5.91
CA SER A 176 -2.78 -18.24 -7.35
C SER A 176 -3.36 -16.87 -7.71
N ASP A 177 -4.25 -16.35 -6.86
CA ASP A 177 -4.84 -15.02 -6.96
C ASP A 177 -4.21 -14.02 -5.98
N HIS A 178 -3.23 -14.45 -5.19
CA HIS A 178 -2.53 -13.69 -4.15
C HIS A 178 -3.45 -13.14 -3.05
N TYR A 179 -4.67 -13.65 -2.93
CA TYR A 179 -5.70 -13.14 -2.03
C TYR A 179 -6.40 -14.25 -1.25
N SER A 180 -6.75 -15.38 -1.87
CA SER A 180 -7.55 -16.45 -1.24
C SER A 180 -6.90 -17.15 -0.03
N HIS A 181 -5.60 -16.96 0.22
CA HIS A 181 -4.92 -17.47 1.43
C HIS A 181 -5.02 -16.51 2.62
N VAL A 182 -5.58 -15.31 2.42
CA VAL A 182 -5.90 -14.34 3.46
C VAL A 182 -7.39 -14.01 3.46
N ALA A 183 -7.89 -13.56 4.61
CA ALA A 183 -9.28 -13.21 4.77
C ALA A 183 -9.48 -12.05 5.73
N TRP A 184 -10.66 -11.45 5.58
CA TRP A 184 -11.23 -10.56 6.57
C TRP A 184 -12.11 -11.37 7.51
N PRO A 185 -12.27 -10.94 8.77
CA PRO A 185 -13.30 -11.47 9.64
C PRO A 185 -14.72 -11.32 9.05
N ALA A 186 -15.65 -12.09 9.62
CA ALA A 186 -17.03 -12.12 9.16
C ALA A 186 -17.75 -10.77 9.41
N ASP A 187 -17.58 -10.19 10.59
CA ASP A 187 -18.17 -8.93 11.01
C ASP A 187 -17.20 -8.17 11.92
N GLY A 188 -17.12 -6.84 11.83
CA GLY A 188 -16.25 -6.02 12.68
C GLY A 188 -14.81 -5.86 12.18
N ASP A 189 -13.98 -5.19 12.98
CA ASP A 189 -12.55 -5.03 12.73
C ASP A 189 -11.78 -6.04 13.61
N PRO A 190 -10.86 -6.83 13.06
CA PRO A 190 -9.96 -7.68 13.87
C PRO A 190 -9.07 -6.87 14.82
N MET A 191 -8.83 -5.57 14.56
CA MET A 191 -8.17 -4.70 15.54
C MET A 191 -9.05 -4.41 16.77
N ASP A 192 -10.38 -4.53 16.63
CA ASP A 192 -11.36 -4.42 17.72
C ASP A 192 -11.58 -5.77 18.45
N GLY A 193 -10.72 -6.76 18.22
CA GLY A 193 -10.79 -8.09 18.86
C GLY A 193 -11.71 -9.09 18.15
N THR A 194 -12.13 -8.81 16.92
CA THR A 194 -12.90 -9.77 16.12
C THR A 194 -12.05 -10.99 15.78
N ALA A 195 -12.55 -12.19 16.09
CA ALA A 195 -11.88 -13.44 15.76
C ALA A 195 -11.79 -13.67 14.24
N CYS A 196 -10.65 -14.20 13.81
CA CYS A 196 -10.49 -14.65 12.44
C CYS A 196 -11.40 -15.83 12.10
N PRO A 197 -11.82 -15.99 10.82
CA PRO A 197 -12.63 -17.12 10.39
C PRO A 197 -11.91 -18.46 10.63
N GLU A 198 -12.65 -19.54 10.82
CA GLU A 198 -12.07 -20.89 11.01
C GLU A 198 -11.21 -21.34 9.81
N THR A 199 -11.50 -20.83 8.61
CA THR A 199 -10.71 -21.09 7.40
C THR A 199 -9.38 -20.33 7.36
N HIS A 200 -9.26 -19.26 8.14
CA HIS A 200 -8.10 -18.37 8.20
C HIS A 200 -7.71 -18.06 9.65
N PRO A 201 -7.39 -19.07 10.48
CA PRO A 201 -7.38 -18.91 11.93
C PRO A 201 -6.19 -18.13 12.48
N VAL A 202 -5.18 -17.80 11.65
CA VAL A 202 -3.95 -17.14 12.11
C VAL A 202 -4.08 -15.64 11.96
N LEU A 203 -4.08 -14.92 13.08
CA LEU A 203 -4.00 -13.46 13.06
C LEU A 203 -2.57 -13.03 12.68
N ILE A 204 -2.48 -12.22 11.63
CA ILE A 204 -1.25 -11.63 11.10
C ILE A 204 -1.29 -10.10 11.30
N PRO A 205 -0.15 -9.38 11.24
CA PRO A 205 -0.14 -7.93 11.36
C PRO A 205 -1.05 -7.29 10.32
N GLN A 206 -1.89 -6.33 10.72
CA GLN A 206 -2.72 -5.62 9.77
C GLN A 206 -1.92 -4.51 9.10
N ILE A 207 -1.66 -4.69 7.80
CA ILE A 207 -0.96 -3.70 7.00
C ILE A 207 -1.98 -2.67 6.51
N VAL A 208 -1.65 -1.40 6.71
CA VAL A 208 -2.39 -0.27 6.14
C VAL A 208 -1.43 0.61 5.37
N LEU A 209 -1.80 0.93 4.14
CA LEU A 209 -1.07 1.84 3.27
C LEU A 209 -1.84 3.14 3.13
N GLU A 210 -1.18 4.25 3.44
CA GLU A 210 -1.72 5.59 3.23
C GLU A 210 -0.89 6.34 2.21
N THR A 211 -1.56 6.97 1.25
CA THR A 211 -0.92 7.88 0.30
C THR A 211 -1.72 9.18 0.23
N VAL A 212 -1.05 10.31 0.46
CA VAL A 212 -1.67 11.63 0.27
C VAL A 212 -1.29 12.14 -1.12
N TRP A 213 -2.30 12.29 -1.97
CA TRP A 213 -2.19 12.80 -3.33
C TRP A 213 -2.38 14.32 -3.33
N ASP A 214 -1.39 15.04 -3.88
CA ASP A 214 -1.39 16.49 -4.04
C ASP A 214 -2.34 16.89 -5.18
N THR A 215 -3.63 16.93 -4.86
CA THR A 215 -4.69 17.33 -5.79
C THR A 215 -4.97 18.83 -5.76
N ALA A 216 -4.38 19.58 -4.81
CA ALA A 216 -4.63 21.00 -4.64
C ALA A 216 -4.39 21.84 -5.92
N PRO A 217 -3.37 21.56 -6.76
CA PRO A 217 -3.18 22.24 -8.04
C PRO A 217 -4.33 22.06 -9.04
N PHE A 218 -5.25 21.13 -8.79
CA PHE A 218 -6.37 20.79 -9.65
C PHE A 218 -7.73 21.22 -9.07
N ASN A 219 -7.77 22.00 -7.99
CA ASN A 219 -9.02 22.37 -7.31
C ASN A 219 -9.90 23.37 -8.06
N SER A 220 -9.37 23.99 -9.12
CA SER A 220 -10.14 24.98 -9.87
C SER A 220 -11.17 24.28 -10.77
N ALA A 221 -12.44 24.65 -10.62
CA ALA A 221 -13.56 24.01 -11.33
C ALA A 221 -13.49 24.15 -12.87
N ASP A 222 -12.77 25.16 -13.37
CA ASP A 222 -12.49 25.33 -14.80
C ASP A 222 -11.51 24.28 -15.37
N LEU A 223 -10.82 23.53 -14.52
CA LEU A 223 -9.97 22.40 -14.92
C LEU A 223 -10.75 21.10 -15.03
N TRP A 224 -11.89 20.98 -14.33
CA TRP A 224 -12.71 19.78 -14.24
C TRP A 224 -13.63 19.63 -15.46
N PRO A 225 -14.01 18.42 -15.88
CA PRO A 225 -14.97 18.18 -16.95
C PRO A 225 -16.22 19.08 -16.92
N GLU A 226 -16.68 19.52 -18.10
CA GLU A 226 -17.85 20.42 -18.22
C GLU A 226 -19.17 19.76 -17.80
N ASP A 227 -19.22 18.43 -17.83
CA ASP A 227 -20.36 17.63 -17.36
C ASP A 227 -20.42 17.51 -15.82
N GLY A 228 -19.44 18.06 -15.11
CA GLY A 228 -19.35 18.01 -13.66
C GLY A 228 -18.80 16.70 -13.10
N SER A 229 -18.34 15.78 -13.94
CA SER A 229 -17.69 14.55 -13.48
C SER A 229 -16.34 14.85 -12.80
N GLN A 230 -15.96 13.99 -11.85
CA GLN A 230 -14.67 14.08 -11.18
C GLN A 230 -13.52 13.74 -12.16
N PRO A 231 -12.35 14.41 -12.09
CA PRO A 231 -11.32 14.34 -13.13
C PRO A 231 -10.23 13.29 -12.86
N PHE A 232 -10.26 12.59 -11.74
CA PHE A 232 -9.20 11.67 -11.33
C PHE A 232 -9.42 10.28 -11.91
N VAL A 233 -8.31 9.60 -12.18
CA VAL A 233 -8.31 8.29 -12.83
C VAL A 233 -7.09 7.51 -12.39
N TRP A 234 -7.29 6.26 -12.05
CA TRP A 234 -6.18 5.35 -11.77
C TRP A 234 -5.44 4.98 -13.04
N SER A 235 -4.16 4.63 -12.91
CA SER A 235 -3.31 4.26 -14.04
C SER A 235 -3.80 3.05 -14.87
N PHE A 236 -4.76 2.27 -14.36
CA PHE A 236 -5.45 1.17 -15.05
C PHE A 236 -6.80 1.59 -15.66
N GLY A 237 -7.12 2.88 -15.65
CA GLY A 237 -8.28 3.46 -16.34
C GLY A 237 -9.58 3.50 -15.54
N ASP A 238 -9.57 3.18 -14.24
CA ASP A 238 -10.73 3.41 -13.38
C ASP A 238 -10.89 4.90 -13.07
N ASP A 239 -11.99 5.48 -13.54
CA ASP A 239 -12.42 6.86 -13.35
C ASP A 239 -13.59 6.99 -12.35
N VAL A 240 -13.84 5.95 -11.55
CA VAL A 240 -14.83 5.94 -10.47
C VAL A 240 -14.14 5.81 -9.12
N GLY A 241 -13.13 4.95 -9.01
CA GLY A 241 -12.30 4.78 -7.82
C GLY A 241 -12.56 3.49 -7.03
N TYR A 242 -13.52 2.66 -7.44
CA TYR A 242 -13.80 1.38 -6.77
C TYR A 242 -12.67 0.36 -6.94
N GLY A 243 -11.86 0.50 -7.99
CA GLY A 243 -10.87 -0.50 -8.39
C GLY A 243 -9.50 -0.37 -7.74
N HIS A 244 -9.34 0.42 -6.68
CA HIS A 244 -8.00 0.57 -6.10
C HIS A 244 -7.48 -0.76 -5.55
N HIS A 245 -6.16 -0.91 -5.50
CA HIS A 245 -5.52 -2.15 -5.07
C HIS A 245 -4.12 -1.86 -4.53
N ALA A 246 -3.63 -2.78 -3.72
CA ALA A 246 -2.28 -2.78 -3.20
C ALA A 246 -1.70 -4.19 -3.20
N ASP A 247 -0.38 -4.24 -3.20
CA ASP A 247 0.40 -5.47 -3.22
C ASP A 247 1.51 -5.39 -2.16
N TYR A 248 1.85 -6.52 -1.58
CA TYR A 248 2.84 -6.67 -0.52
C TYR A 248 3.67 -7.94 -0.70
N VAL A 249 5.00 -7.80 -0.56
CA VAL A 249 5.93 -8.92 -0.40
C VAL A 249 6.71 -8.73 0.89
N PHE A 250 6.67 -9.71 1.76
CA PHE A 250 7.38 -9.70 3.04
C PHE A 250 8.90 -9.71 2.83
N GLY A 251 9.60 -8.85 3.57
CA GLY A 251 11.06 -8.74 3.55
C GLY A 251 11.62 -8.17 4.85
N TRP A 252 11.01 -8.45 6.00
CA TRP A 252 11.64 -8.07 7.27
C TRP A 252 12.83 -8.97 7.58
N ARG A 253 13.92 -8.38 8.07
CA ARG A 253 15.13 -9.11 8.44
C ARG A 253 14.91 -9.94 9.70
N GLY A 254 15.15 -11.25 9.60
CA GLY A 254 15.15 -12.16 10.74
C GLY A 254 13.80 -12.17 11.48
N ASP A 255 13.85 -12.09 12.81
CA ASP A 255 12.67 -12.08 13.68
C ASP A 255 12.22 -10.67 14.10
N SER A 256 12.71 -9.62 13.41
CA SER A 256 12.48 -8.22 13.80
C SER A 256 11.01 -7.84 13.85
N LEU A 257 10.22 -8.25 12.84
CA LEU A 257 8.78 -7.99 12.84
C LEU A 257 8.08 -8.72 13.98
N GLN A 258 8.42 -10.00 14.23
CA GLN A 258 7.80 -10.75 15.33
C GLN A 258 8.13 -10.11 16.68
N LYS A 259 9.39 -9.68 16.89
CA LYS A 259 9.78 -8.97 18.12
C LYS A 259 8.96 -7.70 18.33
N ALA A 260 8.71 -6.92 17.28
CA ALA A 260 7.87 -5.74 17.38
C ALA A 260 6.39 -6.09 17.60
N MET A 261 5.90 -7.20 17.02
CA MET A 261 4.55 -7.72 17.26
C MET A 261 4.39 -8.41 18.61
N ASP A 262 5.48 -8.71 19.32
CA ASP A 262 5.51 -9.27 20.68
C ASP A 262 5.70 -8.19 21.75
N GLU A 263 6.21 -7.01 21.36
CA GLU A 263 6.34 -5.85 22.24
C GLU A 263 4.95 -5.24 22.53
N ARG A 264 4.69 -4.93 23.79
CA ARG A 264 3.37 -4.48 24.29
C ARG A 264 3.46 -3.12 24.99
N ASP A 265 4.65 -2.68 25.38
CA ASP A 265 4.84 -1.47 26.20
C ASP A 265 5.00 -0.19 25.36
N CYS A 266 4.45 -0.16 24.14
CA CYS A 266 4.68 0.90 23.16
C CYS A 266 3.43 1.60 22.61
N GLY A 267 2.29 1.41 23.29
CA GLY A 267 1.02 2.04 22.90
C GLY A 267 0.58 1.61 21.51
N ASP A 268 0.24 2.57 20.66
CA ASP A 268 -0.18 2.39 19.27
C ASP A 268 1.00 2.31 18.28
N GLN A 269 2.24 2.34 18.76
CA GLN A 269 3.44 2.42 17.93
C GLN A 269 4.29 1.16 18.02
N MET A 270 4.90 0.79 16.89
CA MET A 270 6.04 -0.13 16.90
C MET A 270 7.28 0.58 17.49
N CYS A 271 8.02 -0.10 18.35
CA CYS A 271 9.18 0.46 19.04
C CYS A 271 10.30 -0.58 19.17
N GLY A 272 11.43 -0.19 19.76
CA GLY A 272 12.54 -1.11 20.05
C GLY A 272 13.31 -1.58 18.82
N LEU A 273 12.90 -1.15 17.63
CA LEU A 273 13.55 -1.43 16.36
C LEU A 273 14.43 -0.27 15.91
N PRO A 274 15.54 -0.55 15.22
CA PRO A 274 16.39 0.49 14.67
C PRO A 274 15.69 1.23 13.53
N VAL A 275 15.89 2.55 13.50
CA VAL A 275 15.29 3.45 12.50
C VAL A 275 16.37 4.28 11.78
N GLN A 276 16.07 4.70 10.56
CA GLN A 276 16.84 5.68 9.80
C GLN A 276 16.03 6.97 9.62
N ASP A 277 16.72 8.09 9.42
CA ASP A 277 16.06 9.34 9.05
C ASP A 277 15.67 9.35 7.57
N ILE A 278 14.76 10.26 7.21
CA ILE A 278 14.25 10.35 5.84
C ILE A 278 15.31 10.78 4.81
N PRO A 279 16.26 11.69 5.13
CA PRO A 279 17.40 11.93 4.27
C PRO A 279 18.19 10.66 3.92
N THR A 280 18.46 9.78 4.88
CA THR A 280 19.13 8.49 4.66
C THR A 280 18.26 7.55 3.82
N ALA A 281 16.96 7.42 4.15
CA ALA A 281 16.03 6.60 3.37
C ALA A 281 15.93 7.06 1.90
N ASN A 282 15.99 8.37 1.65
CA ASN A 282 16.01 8.96 0.31
C ASN A 282 17.27 8.62 -0.50
N GLU A 283 18.37 8.19 0.13
CA GLU A 283 19.56 7.70 -0.58
C GLU A 283 19.36 6.29 -1.14
N CYS A 284 18.32 5.58 -0.67
CA CYS A 284 17.95 4.29 -1.19
C CYS A 284 17.27 4.41 -2.56
N GLU A 285 18.08 4.72 -3.57
CA GLU A 285 17.69 4.75 -4.96
C GLU A 285 18.16 3.46 -5.65
N GLY A 286 17.23 2.50 -5.77
CA GLY A 286 17.43 1.29 -6.56
C GLY A 286 17.07 1.53 -8.01
N CYS A 287 18.08 1.68 -8.88
CA CYS A 287 17.96 1.47 -10.32
C CYS A 287 17.13 0.20 -10.59
N LEU A 288 16.05 0.35 -11.35
CA LEU A 288 15.47 -0.77 -12.10
C LEU A 288 16.53 -1.23 -13.09
N PHE A 289 17.39 -2.15 -12.64
CA PHE A 289 18.44 -2.72 -13.45
C PHE A 289 17.76 -3.56 -14.53
N PHE A 290 17.46 -2.95 -15.68
CA PHE A 290 17.20 -3.70 -16.89
C PHE A 290 18.57 -4.08 -17.46
N PRO A 291 19.01 -5.35 -17.42
CA PRO A 291 20.15 -5.75 -18.20
C PRO A 291 19.88 -5.36 -19.66
N LYS A 292 20.75 -4.54 -20.24
CA LYS A 292 20.75 -4.19 -21.66
C LYS A 292 20.72 -5.48 -22.50
N ARG A 293 19.53 -5.94 -22.90
CA ARG A 293 19.43 -6.98 -23.92
C ARG A 293 18.17 -6.99 -24.77
N TRP A 294 17.46 -5.88 -24.98
CA TRP A 294 16.37 -5.84 -25.99
C TRP A 294 16.21 -4.49 -26.70
N MET A 295 17.32 -3.89 -27.14
CA MET A 295 17.30 -2.83 -28.16
C MET A 295 18.39 -3.09 -29.20
N THR A 296 18.16 -4.11 -30.04
CA THR A 296 18.74 -4.23 -31.38
C THR A 296 17.77 -5.03 -32.23
N GLY A 297 17.18 -4.39 -33.25
CA GLY A 297 16.22 -4.98 -34.19
C GLY A 297 15.14 -3.98 -34.55
#